data_AF-C5F1U3-F1
#
_entry.id   AF-C5F1U3-F1
#
_cell.length_a   1.000
_cell.length_b   1.000
_cell.length_c   1.000
_cell.angle_alpha   90.00
_cell.angle_beta   90.00
_cell.angle_gamma   90.00
#
_symmetry.space_group_name_H-M   'P 1'
#
loop_
_entity.id
_entity.type
_entity.pdbx_description
1 polymer ?
#
loop_
_entity_poly.entity_id
_entity_poly.type
_entity_poly.pdbx_seq_one_letter_code
_entity_poly.pdbx_strand_id
1 'polypeptide(L)'
;MPNNKNNNETKVEKILESYITRSKIKAFLGDFKNFRKSNAKGFLIRIFGHKNGLLLYQKYGILKYNQITERLKKQRLRVKQSAKIQELQAKYPSLNIIKAFTYARLNDKFEITYKDIQQFENIIKILQNQK
;
A
#
# COMPACT_ATOMS: atom_id res chain seq x y z
N MET A 1 -19.01 -24.58 22.30
CA MET A 1 -18.55 -23.18 22.46
C MET A 1 -17.83 -22.75 21.19
N PRO A 2 -18.27 -21.71 20.46
CA PRO A 2 -17.60 -21.33 19.21
C PRO A 2 -16.28 -20.58 19.48
N ASN A 3 -15.31 -20.84 18.62
CA ASN A 3 -13.91 -20.39 18.61
C ASN A 3 -13.74 -18.85 18.72
N ASN A 4 -13.70 -18.31 19.94
CA ASN A 4 -13.49 -16.87 20.16
C ASN A 4 -12.01 -16.44 19.93
N LYS A 5 -11.07 -17.40 19.92
CA LYS A 5 -9.63 -17.14 19.68
C LYS A 5 -9.38 -16.66 18.25
N ASN A 6 -9.92 -17.34 17.24
CA ASN A 6 -9.69 -17.03 15.82
C ASN A 6 -10.19 -15.62 15.40
N ASN A 7 -11.25 -15.12 16.05
CA ASN A 7 -11.80 -13.79 15.77
C ASN A 7 -10.88 -12.65 16.25
N ASN A 8 -10.19 -12.84 17.37
CA ASN A 8 -9.26 -11.83 17.88
C ASN A 8 -7.94 -11.81 17.10
N GLU A 9 -7.45 -12.98 16.67
CA GLU A 9 -6.23 -13.08 15.85
C GLU A 9 -6.42 -12.38 14.49
N THR A 10 -7.53 -12.67 13.80
CA THR A 10 -7.89 -12.01 12.54
C THR A 10 -8.09 -10.51 12.68
N LYS A 11 -8.58 -10.02 13.83
CA LYS A 11 -8.73 -8.58 14.10
C LYS A 11 -7.38 -7.87 14.21
N VAL A 12 -6.42 -8.42 14.95
CA VAL A 12 -5.09 -7.81 15.10
C VAL A 12 -4.37 -7.75 13.74
N GLU A 13 -4.42 -8.83 12.97
CA GLU A 13 -3.83 -8.87 11.64
C GLU A 13 -4.45 -7.84 10.69
N LYS A 14 -5.78 -7.68 10.68
CA LYS A 14 -6.47 -6.66 9.86
C LYS A 14 -6.08 -5.23 10.25
N ILE A 15 -5.97 -4.96 11.55
CA ILE A 15 -5.56 -3.63 12.04
C ILE A 15 -4.11 -3.34 11.63
N LEU A 16 -3.21 -4.32 11.76
CA LEU A 16 -1.82 -4.21 11.28
C LEU A 16 -1.75 -4.00 9.77
N GLU A 17 -2.51 -4.78 9.00
CA GLU A 17 -2.59 -4.69 7.54
C GLU A 17 -2.94 -3.27 7.11
N SER A 18 -4.01 -2.72 7.69
CA SER A 18 -4.46 -1.37 7.36
C SER A 18 -3.44 -0.30 7.78
N TYR A 19 -2.91 -0.38 9.00
CA TYR A 19 -1.96 0.60 9.52
C TYR A 19 -0.66 0.62 8.72
N ILE A 20 -0.08 -0.55 8.44
CA ILE A 20 1.18 -0.67 7.70
C ILE A 20 0.99 -0.23 6.25
N THR A 21 -0.08 -0.68 5.58
CA THR A 21 -0.34 -0.32 4.19
C THR A 21 -0.52 1.19 4.03
N ARG A 22 -1.40 1.83 4.83
CA ARG A 22 -1.60 3.29 4.77
C ARG A 22 -0.33 4.06 5.07
N SER A 23 0.44 3.64 6.08
CA SER A 23 1.68 4.34 6.45
C SER A 23 2.76 4.23 5.37
N LYS A 24 2.87 3.06 4.72
CA LYS A 24 3.77 2.86 3.57
C LYS A 24 3.36 3.69 2.35
N ILE A 25 2.07 3.81 2.09
CA ILE A 25 1.53 4.66 1.00
C ILE A 25 1.82 6.14 1.27
N LYS A 26 1.59 6.61 2.50
CA LYS A 26 1.95 7.99 2.90
C LYS A 26 3.45 8.24 2.76
N ALA A 27 4.29 7.29 3.17
CA ALA A 27 5.73 7.39 2.98
C ALA A 27 6.15 7.40 1.51
N PHE A 28 5.42 6.69 0.64
CA PHE A 28 5.63 6.74 -0.81
C PHE A 28 5.26 8.11 -1.42
N LEU A 29 4.23 8.77 -0.91
CA LEU A 29 3.83 10.09 -1.37
C LEU A 29 4.80 11.20 -0.93
N GLY A 30 5.46 11.01 0.22
CA GLY A 30 6.34 11.99 0.86
C GLY A 30 5.74 12.57 2.15
N ASP A 31 4.49 12.22 2.49
CA ASP A 31 3.74 12.77 3.62
C ASP A 31 4.15 12.19 4.98
N PHE A 32 5.01 11.18 4.99
CA PHE A 32 5.44 10.50 6.20
C PHE A 32 6.89 10.04 6.07
N LYS A 33 7.66 10.16 7.16
CA LYS A 33 9.03 9.61 7.22
C LYS A 33 9.00 8.11 6.94
N ASN A 34 10.11 7.56 6.44
CA ASN A 34 10.22 6.14 6.10
C ASN A 34 9.66 5.22 7.21
N PHE A 35 8.54 4.54 6.94
CA PHE A 35 7.88 3.64 7.87
C PHE A 35 8.68 2.33 8.03
N ARG A 36 9.08 2.03 9.27
CA ARG A 36 9.93 0.89 9.67
C ARG A 36 9.18 -0.10 10.57
N LYS A 37 9.78 -1.26 10.81
CA LYS A 37 9.27 -2.29 11.74
C LYS A 37 8.97 -1.75 13.14
N SER A 38 9.82 -0.85 13.64
CA SER A 38 9.64 -0.20 14.95
C SER A 38 8.35 0.61 15.03
N ASN A 39 7.85 1.17 13.93
CA ASN A 39 6.58 1.87 13.91
C ASN A 39 5.39 0.91 14.11
N ALA A 40 5.44 -0.30 13.54
CA ALA A 40 4.44 -1.34 13.78
C ALA A 40 4.48 -1.85 15.23
N LYS A 41 5.69 -2.01 15.80
CA LYS A 41 5.87 -2.34 17.23
C LYS A 41 5.25 -1.27 18.13
N GLY A 42 5.62 -0.01 17.92
CA GLY A 42 5.12 1.11 18.72
C GLY A 42 3.60 1.28 18.63
N PHE A 43 3.02 1.00 17.47
CA PHE A 43 1.58 1.02 17.27
C PHE A 43 0.85 -0.05 18.10
N LEU A 44 1.34 -1.30 18.11
CA LEU A 44 0.74 -2.35 18.93
C LEU A 44 0.89 -2.09 20.44
N ILE A 45 2.05 -1.59 20.87
CA ILE A 45 2.28 -1.20 22.28
C ILE A 45 1.30 -0.10 22.70
N ARG A 46 1.05 0.89 21.83
CA ARG A 46 0.12 1.99 22.13
C ARG A 46 -1.33 1.53 22.29
N ILE A 47 -1.76 0.55 21.50
CA ILE A 47 -3.17 0.08 21.50
C ILE A 47 -3.42 -0.96 22.59
N PHE A 48 -2.50 -1.92 22.76
CA PHE A 48 -2.71 -3.10 23.60
C PHE A 48 -1.91 -3.04 24.92
N GLY A 49 -1.16 -1.97 25.17
CA GLY A 49 -0.24 -1.86 26.30
C GLY A 49 1.10 -2.56 26.04
N HIS A 50 2.11 -2.27 26.88
CA HIS A 50 3.49 -2.70 26.64
C HIS A 50 3.66 -4.22 26.53
N LYS A 51 3.17 -4.97 27.54
CA LYS A 51 3.32 -6.44 27.60
C LYS A 51 2.59 -7.14 26.45
N ASN A 52 1.28 -6.88 26.29
CA ASN A 52 0.47 -7.53 25.26
C ASN A 52 0.86 -7.06 23.85
N GLY A 53 1.14 -5.77 23.66
CA GLY A 53 1.58 -5.22 22.40
C GLY A 53 2.91 -5.81 21.91
N LEU A 54 3.86 -6.07 22.82
CA LEU A 54 5.11 -6.76 22.47
C LEU A 54 4.87 -8.20 22.02
N LEU A 55 4.01 -8.93 22.73
CA LEU A 55 3.65 -10.31 22.38
C LEU A 55 2.94 -10.39 21.02
N LEU A 56 1.98 -9.49 20.76
CA LEU A 56 1.31 -9.39 19.46
C LEU A 56 2.28 -8.98 18.34
N TYR A 57 3.27 -8.14 18.63
CA TYR A 57 4.28 -7.74 17.66
C TYR A 57 5.18 -8.92 17.26
N GLN A 58 5.60 -9.73 18.23
CA GLN A 58 6.39 -10.94 17.98
C GLN A 58 5.56 -11.98 17.22
N LYS A 59 4.31 -12.20 17.61
CA LYS A 59 3.43 -13.21 16.99
C LYS A 59 2.99 -12.84 15.57
N TYR A 60 2.61 -11.59 15.33
CA TYR A 60 1.99 -11.15 14.07
C TYR A 60 2.73 -9.99 13.38
N GLY A 61 3.20 -9.02 14.15
CA GLY A 61 3.71 -7.74 13.66
C GLY A 61 4.88 -7.88 12.69
N ILE A 62 5.87 -8.71 13.02
CA ILE A 62 7.07 -8.91 12.18
C ILE A 62 6.70 -9.54 10.83
N LEU A 63 5.93 -10.63 10.87
CA LEU A 63 5.52 -11.36 9.67
C LEU A 63 4.67 -10.48 8.75
N LYS A 64 3.64 -9.84 9.29
CA LYS A 64 2.75 -8.96 8.51
C LYS A 64 3.50 -7.78 7.91
N TYR A 65 4.40 -7.15 8.65
CA TYR A 65 5.22 -6.07 8.11
C TYR A 65 6.03 -6.51 6.89
N ASN A 66 6.69 -7.67 6.96
CA ASN A 66 7.51 -8.18 5.86
C ASN A 66 6.62 -8.51 4.65
N GLN A 67 5.52 -9.24 4.87
CA GLN A 67 4.57 -9.61 3.81
C GLN A 67 4.05 -8.39 3.06
N ILE A 68 3.56 -7.38 3.78
CA ILE A 68 3.04 -6.15 3.17
C ILE A 68 4.15 -5.39 2.46
N THR A 69 5.32 -5.25 3.08
CA THR A 69 6.44 -4.51 2.47
C THR A 69 6.85 -5.15 1.14
N GLU A 70 6.98 -6.47 1.08
CA GLU A 70 7.32 -7.19 -0.15
C GLU A 70 6.19 -7.12 -1.19
N ARG A 71 4.93 -7.22 -0.78
CA ARG A 71 3.78 -7.04 -1.68
C ARG A 71 3.81 -5.67 -2.35
N LEU A 72 3.91 -4.59 -1.56
CA LEU A 72 3.93 -3.22 -2.07
C LEU A 72 5.18 -2.97 -2.94
N LYS A 73 6.34 -3.53 -2.56
CA LYS A 73 7.57 -3.46 -3.38
C LYS A 73 7.37 -4.12 -4.74
N LYS A 74 6.79 -5.32 -4.79
CA LYS A 74 6.48 -6.03 -6.04
C LYS A 74 5.49 -5.25 -6.90
N GLN A 75 4.42 -4.70 -6.32
CA GLN A 75 3.45 -3.86 -7.04
C GLN A 75 4.13 -2.64 -7.68
N ARG A 76 4.98 -1.92 -6.94
CA ARG A 76 5.74 -0.78 -7.48
C ARG A 76 6.67 -1.18 -8.62
N LEU A 77 7.36 -2.30 -8.47
CA LEU A 77 8.29 -2.79 -9.48
C LEU A 77 7.57 -3.13 -10.78
N ARG A 78 6.42 -3.82 -10.69
CA ARG A 78 5.60 -4.17 -11.86
C ARG A 78 5.11 -2.93 -12.61
N VAL A 79 4.70 -1.88 -11.89
CA VAL A 79 4.29 -0.61 -12.53
C VAL A 79 5.46 0.02 -13.28
N LYS A 80 6.64 0.10 -12.65
CA LYS A 80 7.85 0.67 -13.27
C LYS A 80 8.32 -0.11 -14.50
N GLN A 81 8.15 -1.43 -14.51
CA GLN A 81 8.59 -2.32 -15.59
C GLN A 81 7.55 -2.48 -16.71
N SER A 82 6.34 -1.96 -16.53
CA SER A 82 5.29 -2.09 -17.55
C SER A 82 5.57 -1.19 -18.75
N ALA A 83 5.81 -1.79 -19.91
CA ALA A 83 6.02 -1.06 -21.17
C ALA A 83 4.85 -0.11 -21.48
N LYS A 84 3.60 -0.56 -21.31
CA LYS A 84 2.41 0.28 -21.53
C LYS A 84 2.33 1.50 -20.61
N ILE A 85 2.77 1.37 -19.35
CA ILE A 85 2.81 2.51 -18.43
C ILE A 85 3.95 3.46 -18.81
N GLN A 86 5.08 2.94 -19.30
CA GLN A 86 6.18 3.75 -19.83
C GLN A 86 5.77 4.49 -21.11
N GLU A 87 5.05 3.84 -22.03
CA GLU A 87 4.44 4.47 -23.21
C GLU A 87 3.48 5.59 -22.80
N LEU A 88 2.63 5.35 -21.80
CA LEU A 88 1.71 6.37 -21.28
C LEU A 88 2.46 7.55 -20.66
N GLN A 89 3.56 7.30 -19.94
CA GLN A 89 4.45 8.33 -19.42
C GLN A 89 5.12 9.14 -20.54
N ALA A 90 5.50 8.51 -21.66
CA ALA A 90 6.05 9.19 -22.82
C ALA A 90 4.99 10.03 -23.56
N LYS A 91 3.75 9.55 -23.61
CA LYS A 91 2.61 10.28 -24.19
C LYS A 91 2.22 11.53 -23.41
N TYR A 92 2.38 11.49 -22.09
CA TYR A 92 2.05 12.59 -21.17
C TYR A 92 3.28 13.02 -20.35
N PRO A 93 4.32 13.59 -20.98
CA PRO A 93 5.62 13.81 -20.33
C PRO A 93 5.58 14.87 -19.22
N SER A 94 4.61 15.80 -19.27
CA SER A 94 4.42 16.82 -18.24
C SER A 94 3.78 16.28 -16.95
N LEU A 95 3.26 15.05 -16.98
CA LEU A 95 2.62 14.41 -15.83
C LEU A 95 3.53 13.33 -15.25
N ASN A 96 3.41 13.07 -13.94
CA ASN A 96 4.11 11.96 -13.30
C ASN A 96 3.24 10.69 -13.31
N ILE A 97 3.03 10.12 -14.50
CA ILE A 97 2.19 8.94 -14.75
C ILE A 97 2.63 7.76 -13.90
N ILE A 98 3.94 7.48 -13.85
CA ILE A 98 4.47 6.34 -13.08
C ILE A 98 4.12 6.48 -11.60
N LYS A 99 4.31 7.66 -10.99
CA LYS A 99 3.98 7.88 -9.57
C LYS A 99 2.48 7.81 -9.33
N ALA A 100 1.68 8.41 -10.20
CA ALA A 100 0.22 8.43 -10.08
C ALA A 100 -0.40 7.03 -10.23
N PHE A 101 0.00 6.26 -11.24
CA PHE A 101 -0.47 4.89 -11.43
C PHE A 101 0.01 3.98 -10.30
N THR A 102 1.26 4.15 -9.85
CA THR A 102 1.77 3.42 -8.67
C THR A 102 0.90 3.70 -7.45
N TYR A 103 0.56 4.96 -7.17
CA TYR A 103 -0.32 5.30 -6.04
C TYR A 103 -1.67 4.61 -6.14
N ALA A 104 -2.31 4.66 -7.31
CA ALA A 104 -3.61 4.03 -7.52
C ALA A 104 -3.53 2.49 -7.38
N ARG A 105 -2.45 1.87 -7.89
CA ARG A 105 -2.20 0.43 -7.73
C ARG A 105 -2.03 0.02 -6.27
N LEU A 106 -1.29 0.81 -5.48
CA LEU A 106 -1.06 0.54 -4.06
C LEU A 106 -2.33 0.70 -3.20
N ASN A 107 -3.35 1.42 -3.70
CA ASN A 107 -4.66 1.55 -3.07
C ASN A 107 -5.71 0.59 -3.67
N ASP A 108 -5.26 -0.42 -4.43
CA ASP A 108 -6.10 -1.42 -5.09
C ASP A 108 -7.20 -0.78 -5.98
N LYS A 109 -6.89 0.37 -6.60
CA LYS A 109 -7.80 1.08 -7.51
C LYS A 109 -7.62 0.71 -8.98
N PHE A 110 -6.40 0.34 -9.36
CA PHE A 110 -6.07 -0.13 -10.71
C PHE A 110 -5.15 -1.33 -10.63
N GLU A 111 -5.32 -2.29 -11.54
CA GLU A 111 -4.35 -3.33 -11.86
C GLU A 111 -3.57 -2.97 -13.12
N ILE A 112 -2.50 -3.73 -13.43
CA ILE A 112 -1.75 -3.56 -14.69
C ILE A 112 -2.44 -4.40 -15.78
N THR A 113 -3.71 -4.09 -16.03
CA THR A 113 -4.50 -4.68 -17.11
C THR A 113 -4.70 -3.66 -18.21
N TYR A 114 -4.99 -4.13 -19.42
CA TYR A 114 -5.28 -3.22 -20.53
C TYR A 114 -6.45 -2.27 -20.22
N LYS A 115 -7.53 -2.82 -19.66
CA LYS A 115 -8.73 -2.05 -19.27
C LYS A 115 -8.41 -0.95 -18.27
N ASP A 116 -7.65 -1.26 -17.23
CA ASP A 116 -7.32 -0.30 -16.18
C ASP A 116 -6.37 0.81 -16.67
N ILE A 117 -5.40 0.46 -17.52
CA ILE A 117 -4.50 1.44 -18.14
C ILE A 117 -5.29 2.38 -19.06
N GLN A 118 -6.20 1.84 -19.86
CA GLN A 118 -7.08 2.64 -20.73
C GLN A 118 -8.01 3.55 -19.92
N GLN A 119 -8.59 3.03 -18.83
CA GLN A 119 -9.41 3.83 -17.92
C GLN A 119 -8.60 4.97 -17.28
N PHE A 120 -7.38 4.68 -16.83
CA PHE A 120 -6.48 5.70 -16.28
C PHE A 120 -6.11 6.77 -17.33
N GLU A 121 -5.82 6.37 -18.57
CA GLU A 121 -5.60 7.29 -19.67
C GLU A 121 -6.81 8.18 -19.96
N ASN A 122 -8.03 7.62 -19.93
CA ASN A 122 -9.24 8.40 -20.13
C ASN A 122 -9.45 9.44 -19.02
N ILE A 123 -9.11 9.12 -17.77
CA ILE A 123 -9.12 10.10 -16.66
C ILE A 123 -8.15 11.25 -16.97
N ILE A 124 -6.94 10.96 -17.46
CA ILE A 124 -5.97 12.00 -17.85
C ILE A 124 -6.55 12.90 -18.95
N LYS A 125 -7.14 12.31 -20.00
CA LYS A 125 -7.74 13.07 -21.12
C LYS A 125 -8.84 14.00 -20.63
N ILE A 126 -9.73 13.53 -19.76
CA ILE A 126 -10.80 14.34 -19.16
C ILE A 126 -10.19 15.52 -18.40
N LEU A 127 -9.19 15.28 -17.55
CA LEU A 127 -8.55 16.33 -16.75
C LEU A 127 -7.78 17.35 -17.61
N GLN A 128 -7.23 16.93 -18.74
CA GLN A 128 -6.53 17.84 -19.66
C GLN A 128 -7.48 18.66 -20.53
N ASN A 129 -8.66 18.12 -20.86
CA ASN A 129 -9.69 18.81 -21.65
C ASN A 129 -10.51 19.81 -20.81
N GLN A 130 -10.22 19.97 -19.52
CA GLN A 130 -10.80 21.01 -18.65
C GLN A 130 -10.01 22.32 -18.67
N LYS A 131 -9.06 22.49 -19.60
CA LYS A 131 -8.29 23.71 -19.79
C LYS A 131 -8.75 24.50 -21.01
#